data_AF-A0A916DYG8-F1
#
_entry.id   AF-A0A916DYG8-F1
#
_cell.length_a   1.000
_cell.length_b   1.000
_cell.length_c   1.000
_cell.angle_alpha   90.00
_cell.angle_beta   90.00
_cell.angle_gamma   90.00
#
_symmetry.space_group_name_H-M   'P 1'
#
loop_
_entity.id
_entity.type
_entity.pdbx_description
1 polymer ?
#
loop_
_entity_poly.entity_id
_entity_poly.type
_entity_poly.pdbx_seq_one_letter_code
_entity_poly.pdbx_strand_id
1 'polypeptide(L)'
;MAFRFINYSLDDFDIEQDSNENNSFWNSAELLRYQNLNHSRVPNINYQTPFQSTFLYWRPSKELLSLQNQFNEKILIQFPSVPCSFCSMLMLPLNVKWIDKENITYPLTTVFPDEEPVEHINDSSKIAVCSTCKNLRLRRSPPNIVETPSEIENDSFRKI
;
A
#
# COMPACT_ATOMS: atom_id res chain seq x y z
N MET A 1 -28.86 0.18 6.03
CA MET A 1 -28.10 0.19 4.76
C MET A 1 -27.40 -1.15 4.64
N ALA A 2 -27.80 -1.98 3.69
CA ALA A 2 -27.21 -3.30 3.47
C ALA A 2 -25.97 -3.16 2.59
N PHE A 3 -24.82 -3.64 3.06
CA PHE A 3 -23.60 -3.70 2.26
C PHE A 3 -23.75 -4.85 1.25
N ARG A 4 -23.78 -4.53 -0.04
CA ARG A 4 -23.60 -5.52 -1.11
C ARG A 4 -22.10 -5.75 -1.25
N PHE A 5 -21.66 -6.97 -0.96
CA PHE A 5 -20.36 -7.46 -1.39
C PHE A 5 -20.41 -7.57 -2.93
N ILE A 6 -19.56 -6.81 -3.61
CA ILE A 6 -19.35 -6.99 -5.06
C ILE A 6 -18.20 -7.98 -5.17
N ASN A 7 -18.54 -9.24 -5.41
CA ASN A 7 -17.55 -10.24 -5.82
C ASN A 7 -17.19 -9.93 -7.27
N TYR A 8 -15.99 -9.40 -7.49
CA TYR A 8 -15.40 -9.36 -8.83
C TYR A 8 -14.88 -10.77 -9.13
N SER A 9 -15.50 -11.47 -10.10
CA SER A 9 -14.92 -12.71 -10.63
C SER A 9 -13.70 -12.34 -11.46
N LEU A 10 -12.62 -13.14 -11.34
CA LEU A 10 -11.42 -12.98 -12.17
C LEU A 10 -11.70 -13.20 -13.66
N ASP A 11 -12.86 -13.76 -14.00
CA ASP A 11 -13.26 -14.08 -15.38
C ASP A 11 -13.84 -12.87 -16.15
N ASP A 12 -14.03 -11.71 -15.51
CA ASP A 12 -14.60 -10.51 -16.17
C ASP A 12 -13.55 -9.72 -17.00
N PHE A 13 -12.31 -10.22 -17.06
CA PHE A 13 -11.31 -9.79 -18.02
C PHE A 13 -11.33 -10.77 -19.19
N ASP A 14 -12.09 -10.45 -20.24
CA ASP A 14 -11.94 -11.07 -21.56
C ASP A 14 -10.53 -10.76 -22.09
N ILE A 15 -9.55 -11.56 -21.68
CA ILE A 15 -8.23 -11.61 -22.30
C ILE A 15 -8.40 -12.52 -23.51
N GLU A 16 -8.60 -11.93 -24.69
CA GLU A 16 -8.38 -12.65 -25.94
C GLU A 16 -6.97 -13.23 -25.90
N GLN A 17 -6.90 -14.54 -25.74
CA GLN A 17 -5.70 -15.32 -25.50
C GLN A 17 -4.96 -15.50 -26.83
N ASP A 18 -4.15 -14.52 -27.22
CA ASP A 18 -3.23 -14.68 -28.35
C ASP A 18 -2.02 -15.52 -27.91
N SER A 19 -1.96 -16.74 -28.42
CA SER A 19 -1.06 -17.81 -27.99
C SER A 19 0.35 -17.64 -28.55
N ASN A 20 1.08 -16.62 -28.09
CA ASN A 20 2.52 -16.52 -28.34
C ASN A 20 3.26 -16.06 -27.08
N GLU A 21 3.45 -17.01 -26.16
CA GLU A 21 4.13 -16.81 -24.88
C GLU A 21 5.64 -16.55 -25.10
N ASN A 22 6.02 -15.27 -25.06
CA ASN A 22 7.37 -14.88 -24.64
C ASN A 22 7.32 -14.46 -23.17
N ASN A 23 8.00 -15.21 -22.31
CA ASN A 23 8.06 -15.06 -20.85
C ASN A 23 8.82 -13.80 -20.36
N SER A 24 8.63 -12.64 -20.99
CA SER A 24 9.26 -11.37 -20.57
C SER A 24 8.33 -10.42 -19.81
N PHE A 25 7.12 -10.86 -19.47
CA PHE A 25 6.05 -10.01 -18.90
C PHE A 25 6.41 -9.30 -17.58
N TRP A 26 7.43 -9.75 -16.85
CA TRP A 26 7.79 -9.20 -15.53
C TRP A 26 8.95 -8.20 -15.51
N ASN A 27 9.54 -7.84 -16.65
CA ASN A 27 10.59 -6.82 -16.65
C ASN A 27 9.99 -5.42 -16.87
N SER A 28 9.68 -4.73 -15.77
CA SER A 28 9.14 -3.35 -15.78
C SER A 28 10.01 -2.38 -16.59
N ALA A 29 11.32 -2.65 -16.69
CA ALA A 29 12.25 -1.85 -17.48
C ALA A 29 12.09 -2.04 -19.00
N GLU A 30 11.69 -3.24 -19.45
CA GLU A 30 11.43 -3.49 -20.87
C GLU A 30 10.10 -2.89 -21.33
N LEU A 31 9.05 -2.97 -20.50
CA LEU A 31 7.76 -2.31 -20.78
C LEU A 31 7.90 -0.78 -20.93
N LEU A 32 8.71 -0.14 -20.07
CA LEU A 32 9.03 1.29 -20.21
C LEU A 32 9.79 1.58 -21.52
N ARG A 33 10.68 0.69 -21.95
CA ARG A 33 11.39 0.83 -23.25
C ARG A 33 10.44 0.67 -24.42
N TYR A 34 9.56 -0.32 -24.41
CA TYR A 34 8.59 -0.57 -25.48
C TYR A 34 7.53 0.53 -25.62
N GLN A 35 7.04 1.07 -24.49
CA GLN A 35 6.15 2.23 -24.52
C GLN A 35 6.85 3.47 -25.09
N ASN A 36 8.12 3.71 -24.72
CA ASN A 36 8.89 4.83 -25.27
C ASN A 36 9.30 4.65 -26.74
N LEU A 37 9.46 3.41 -27.23
CA LEU A 37 9.73 3.10 -28.63
C LEU A 37 8.58 3.52 -29.55
N ASN A 38 7.33 3.29 -29.13
CA ASN A 38 6.14 3.64 -29.92
C ASN A 38 5.77 5.14 -29.87
N HIS A 39 6.37 5.91 -28.96
CA HIS A 39 6.23 7.36 -28.90
C HIS A 39 7.37 8.12 -29.61
N SER A 40 8.24 7.44 -30.34
CA SER A 40 9.28 8.07 -31.17
C SER A 40 8.67 8.73 -32.41
N ARG A 41 8.04 9.89 -32.23
CA ARG A 41 8.17 10.97 -33.21
C ARG A 41 9.61 11.45 -33.09
N VAL A 42 10.54 10.75 -33.75
CA VAL A 42 11.90 11.27 -33.94
C VAL A 42 11.74 12.55 -34.74
N PRO A 43 12.00 13.76 -34.18
CA PRO A 43 12.12 14.93 -35.01
C PRO A 43 13.38 14.73 -35.85
N ASN A 44 13.34 15.08 -37.12
CA ASN A 44 14.57 15.23 -37.90
C ASN A 44 15.38 16.39 -37.28
N ILE A 45 16.26 16.07 -36.32
CA ILE A 45 17.06 17.06 -35.59
C ILE A 45 18.20 17.47 -36.51
N ASN A 46 18.05 18.63 -37.13
CA ASN A 46 19.16 19.37 -37.71
C ASN A 46 19.97 19.95 -36.53
N TYR A 47 21.22 19.56 -36.36
CA TYR A 47 22.07 19.76 -35.16
C TYR A 47 22.52 21.21 -34.89
N GLN A 48 21.68 22.21 -35.10
CA GLN A 48 22.06 23.63 -34.97
C GLN A 48 21.25 24.45 -33.96
N THR A 49 20.36 23.84 -33.18
CA THR A 49 19.63 24.56 -32.12
C THR A 49 19.93 24.00 -30.73
N PRO A 50 20.27 24.86 -29.74
CA PRO A 50 20.55 24.41 -28.39
C PRO A 50 19.28 23.82 -27.78
N PHE A 51 19.35 22.55 -27.40
CA PHE A 51 18.27 21.82 -26.74
C PHE A 51 18.03 22.43 -25.34
N GLN A 52 17.00 23.27 -25.21
CA GLN A 52 16.46 23.62 -23.90
C GLN A 52 15.53 22.48 -23.49
N SER A 53 15.98 21.62 -22.57
CA SER A 53 15.14 20.58 -22.00
C SER A 53 14.11 21.19 -21.04
N THR A 54 13.01 21.70 -21.58
CA THR A 54 11.82 21.95 -20.79
C THR A 54 11.18 20.60 -20.46
N PHE A 55 11.74 19.89 -19.48
CA PHE A 55 11.10 18.72 -18.91
C PHE A 55 9.78 19.18 -18.29
N LEU A 56 8.68 18.93 -18.99
CA LEU A 56 7.35 19.10 -18.44
C LEU A 56 7.18 18.05 -17.34
N TYR A 57 6.94 18.51 -16.11
CA TYR A 57 6.63 17.64 -14.99
C TYR A 57 5.47 16.72 -15.38
N TRP A 58 5.65 15.41 -15.21
CA TRP A 58 4.56 14.46 -15.40
C TRP A 58 3.39 14.85 -14.49
N ARG A 59 2.19 14.95 -15.07
CA ARG A 59 0.96 15.24 -14.34
C ARG A 59 -0.04 14.13 -14.61
N PRO A 60 -0.66 13.55 -13.58
CA PRO A 60 -1.65 12.50 -13.77
C PRO A 60 -2.86 13.03 -14.56
N SER A 61 -3.43 12.18 -15.41
CA SER A 61 -4.71 12.47 -16.06
C SER A 61 -5.83 12.52 -15.01
N LYS A 62 -6.95 13.16 -15.36
CA LYS A 62 -8.14 13.19 -14.48
C LYS A 62 -8.67 11.78 -14.20
N GLU A 63 -8.58 10.89 -15.17
CA GLU A 63 -8.99 9.49 -15.04
C GLU A 63 -8.12 8.74 -14.06
N LEU A 64 -6.78 8.88 -14.15
CA LEU A 64 -5.86 8.26 -13.23
C LEU A 64 -6.07 8.77 -11.79
N LEU A 65 -6.28 10.07 -11.62
CA LEU A 65 -6.61 10.65 -10.32
C LEU A 65 -7.92 10.09 -9.77
N SER A 66 -8.94 9.94 -10.63
CA SER A 66 -10.23 9.35 -10.24
C SER A 66 -10.08 7.89 -9.82
N LEU A 67 -9.30 7.10 -10.56
CA LEU A 67 -9.01 5.71 -10.23
C LEU A 67 -8.26 5.60 -8.89
N GLN A 68 -7.26 6.46 -8.69
CA GLN A 68 -6.51 6.54 -7.44
C GLN A 68 -7.43 6.86 -6.25
N ASN A 69 -8.32 7.84 -6.41
CA ASN A 69 -9.30 8.17 -5.37
C ASN A 69 -10.24 6.99 -5.10
N GLN A 70 -10.74 6.32 -6.14
CA GLN A 70 -11.58 5.14 -5.99
C GLN A 70 -10.85 4.01 -5.23
N PHE A 71 -9.58 3.79 -5.54
CA PHE A 71 -8.76 2.80 -4.86
C PHE A 71 -8.60 3.13 -3.37
N ASN A 72 -8.22 4.37 -3.06
CA ASN A 72 -8.02 4.82 -1.68
C ASN A 72 -9.31 4.80 -0.86
N GLU A 73 -10.42 5.26 -1.44
CA GLU A 73 -11.68 5.44 -0.72
C GLU A 73 -12.53 4.17 -0.65
N LYS A 74 -12.40 3.24 -1.61
CA LYS A 74 -13.23 2.03 -1.66
C LYS A 74 -12.46 0.75 -1.42
N ILE A 75 -11.26 0.62 -1.96
CA ILE A 75 -10.51 -0.66 -1.93
C ILE A 75 -9.67 -0.72 -0.64
N LEU A 76 -8.85 0.29 -0.38
CA LEU A 76 -7.96 0.26 0.79
C LEU A 76 -8.72 0.18 2.12
N ILE A 77 -9.88 0.81 2.23
CA ILE A 77 -10.70 0.77 3.46
C ILE A 77 -11.24 -0.61 3.80
N GLN A 78 -11.22 -1.56 2.85
CA GLN A 78 -11.68 -2.94 3.06
C GLN A 78 -10.60 -3.82 3.71
N PHE A 79 -9.34 -3.36 3.73
CA PHE A 79 -8.24 -4.10 4.32
C PHE A 79 -7.83 -3.49 5.66
N PRO A 80 -7.57 -4.32 6.69
CA PRO A 80 -7.01 -3.82 7.94
C PRO A 80 -5.65 -3.17 7.68
N SER A 81 -5.45 -1.96 8.17
CA SER A 81 -4.23 -1.19 7.92
C SER A 81 -3.79 -0.33 9.11
N VAL A 82 -4.61 -0.22 10.16
CA VAL A 82 -4.30 0.62 11.32
C VAL A 82 -4.06 -0.26 12.55
N PRO A 83 -2.83 -0.35 13.07
CA PRO A 83 -2.55 -1.15 14.26
C PRO A 83 -3.13 -0.47 15.51
N CYS A 84 -3.67 -1.26 16.44
CA CYS A 84 -4.04 -0.75 17.75
C CYS A 84 -2.80 -0.53 18.61
N SER A 85 -2.66 0.65 19.20
CA SER A 85 -1.47 0.98 20.02
C SER A 85 -1.27 0.07 21.26
N PHE A 86 -2.30 -0.63 21.72
CA PHE A 86 -2.21 -1.50 22.91
C PHE A 86 -2.07 -2.98 22.59
N CYS A 87 -2.96 -3.53 21.75
CA CYS A 87 -2.99 -4.97 21.50
C CYS A 87 -2.38 -5.36 20.16
N SER A 88 -1.82 -4.39 19.42
CA SER A 88 -1.20 -4.54 18.09
C SER A 88 -2.06 -5.20 17.01
N MET A 89 -3.35 -5.45 17.29
CA MET A 89 -4.28 -5.99 16.32
C MET A 89 -4.52 -4.97 15.22
N LEU A 90 -4.38 -5.41 13.98
CA LEU A 90 -4.62 -4.59 12.80
C LEU A 90 -6.13 -4.39 12.60
N MET A 91 -6.55 -3.15 12.41
CA MET A 91 -7.94 -2.75 12.30
C MET A 91 -8.22 -2.15 10.93
N LEU A 92 -9.47 -2.29 10.49
CA LEU A 92 -10.01 -1.48 9.40
C LEU A 92 -10.01 0.00 9.81
N PRO A 93 -9.62 0.93 8.92
CA PRO A 93 -9.65 2.37 9.20
C PRO A 93 -10.98 2.86 9.78
N LEU A 94 -12.10 2.31 9.30
CA LEU A 94 -13.46 2.65 9.76
C LEU A 94 -13.76 2.24 11.22
N ASN A 95 -13.03 1.24 11.74
CA ASN A 95 -13.25 0.69 13.07
C ASN A 95 -12.36 1.33 14.14
N VAL A 96 -11.42 2.18 13.73
CA VAL A 96 -10.51 2.88 14.63
C VAL A 96 -11.29 3.74 15.61
N LYS A 97 -10.87 3.69 16.87
CA LYS A 97 -11.29 4.64 17.91
C LYS A 97 -10.10 5.49 18.28
N TRP A 98 -10.36 6.76 18.52
CA TRP A 98 -9.35 7.74 18.88
C TRP A 98 -9.45 8.01 20.37
N ILE A 99 -8.33 7.88 21.07
CA ILE A 99 -8.19 8.24 22.48
C ILE A 99 -7.03 9.21 22.64
N ASP A 100 -7.01 9.95 23.74
CA ASP A 100 -5.93 10.87 24.03
C ASP A 100 -4.62 10.11 24.27
N LYS A 101 -3.53 10.68 23.74
CA LYS A 101 -2.18 10.16 23.86
C LYS A 101 -1.74 10.27 25.32
N GLU A 102 -1.27 9.17 25.86
CA GLU A 102 -0.75 9.05 27.21
C GLU A 102 0.78 9.14 27.14
N ASN A 103 1.44 9.68 28.17
CA ASN A 103 2.90 9.77 28.22
C ASN A 103 3.52 8.43 28.66
N ILE A 104 3.20 7.37 27.91
CA ILE A 104 3.63 6.00 28.18
C ILE A 104 4.26 5.40 26.92
N THR A 105 5.10 4.38 27.11
CA THR A 105 5.52 3.52 26.02
C THR A 105 4.37 2.57 25.66
N TYR A 106 3.95 2.59 24.40
CA TYR A 106 2.86 1.75 23.93
C TYR A 106 3.34 0.32 23.69
N PRO A 107 2.57 -0.72 24.07
CA PRO A 107 2.98 -2.09 23.83
C PRO A 107 3.25 -2.41 22.34
N LEU A 108 2.60 -1.69 21.42
CA LEU A 108 2.89 -1.76 19.98
C LEU A 108 4.38 -1.59 19.69
N THR A 109 5.02 -0.55 20.23
CA THR A 109 6.44 -0.23 19.98
C THR A 109 7.39 -1.24 20.65
N THR A 110 6.88 -2.02 21.60
CA THR A 110 7.68 -3.07 22.28
C THR A 110 7.78 -4.33 21.42
N VAL A 111 6.71 -4.65 20.69
CA VAL A 111 6.64 -5.85 19.83
C VAL A 111 7.11 -5.53 18.41
N PHE A 112 6.86 -4.33 17.94
CA PHE A 112 7.27 -3.83 16.63
C PHE A 112 8.04 -2.51 16.82
N PRO A 113 9.37 -2.57 17.00
CA PRO A 113 10.18 -1.39 17.29
C PRO A 113 10.17 -0.32 16.19
N ASP A 114 9.94 -0.73 14.95
CA ASP A 114 9.90 0.15 13.78
C ASP A 114 8.53 0.86 13.60
N GLU A 115 7.52 0.47 14.38
CA GLU A 115 6.14 0.95 14.22
C GLU A 115 5.73 1.88 15.36
N GLU A 116 5.29 3.08 15.00
CA GLU A 116 4.77 4.07 15.94
C GLU A 116 3.23 4.02 16.04
N PRO A 117 2.64 4.41 17.19
CA PRO A 117 1.20 4.59 17.31
C PRO A 117 0.65 5.55 16.25
N VAL A 118 -0.29 5.08 15.44
CA VAL A 118 -0.94 5.91 14.42
C VAL A 118 -1.69 7.07 15.06
N GLU A 119 -1.29 8.29 14.69
CA GLU A 119 -1.91 9.54 15.15
C GLU A 119 -3.09 9.96 14.27
N HIS A 120 -4.03 10.72 14.85
CA HIS A 120 -5.15 11.25 14.09
C HIS A 120 -4.68 12.39 13.15
N ILE A 121 -5.06 12.34 11.88
CA ILE A 121 -4.61 13.28 10.82
C ILE A 121 -4.83 14.76 11.20
N ASN A 122 -5.92 15.07 11.88
CA ASN A 122 -6.24 16.43 12.30
C ASN A 122 -5.91 16.73 13.78
N ASP A 123 -5.47 15.74 14.55
CA ASP A 123 -5.28 15.88 16.01
C ASP A 123 -4.18 14.93 16.51
N SER A 124 -2.94 15.40 16.51
CA SER A 124 -1.78 14.62 16.98
C SER A 124 -1.81 14.29 18.49
N SER A 125 -2.75 14.87 19.24
CA SER A 125 -2.97 14.47 20.64
C SER A 125 -3.71 13.14 20.77
N LYS A 126 -4.15 12.54 19.65
CA LYS A 126 -4.93 11.30 19.66
C LYS A 126 -4.27 10.18 18.90
N ILE A 127 -4.43 8.98 19.43
CA ILE A 127 -3.88 7.75 18.88
C ILE A 127 -4.96 6.70 18.58
N ALA A 128 -4.66 5.81 17.64
CA ALA A 128 -5.56 4.77 17.16
C ALA A 128 -5.63 3.54 18.09
N VAL A 129 -6.85 3.19 18.53
CA VAL A 129 -7.12 1.99 19.34
C VAL A 129 -8.36 1.23 18.85
N CYS A 130 -8.42 -0.06 19.17
CA CYS A 130 -9.58 -0.89 18.86
C CYS A 130 -10.73 -0.62 19.83
N SER A 131 -11.93 -1.06 19.43
CA SER A 131 -13.14 -0.93 20.25
C SER A 131 -12.99 -1.54 21.65
N THR A 132 -12.23 -2.62 21.78
CA THR A 132 -11.95 -3.28 23.07
C THR A 132 -10.96 -2.46 23.91
N CYS A 133 -9.82 -2.07 23.35
CA CYS A 133 -8.76 -1.33 24.05
C CYS A 133 -9.13 0.12 24.38
N LYS A 134 -10.18 0.65 23.75
CA LYS A 134 -10.80 1.92 24.18
C LYS A 134 -11.22 1.86 25.65
N ASN A 135 -11.65 0.71 26.14
CA ASN A 135 -11.93 0.52 27.56
C ASN A 135 -10.67 0.10 28.31
N LEU A 136 -10.20 0.94 29.24
CA LEU A 136 -9.03 0.72 30.09
C LEU A 136 -8.98 -0.68 30.72
N ARG A 137 -10.13 -1.19 31.21
CA ARG A 137 -10.21 -2.50 31.89
C ARG A 137 -10.06 -3.69 30.95
N LEU A 138 -10.26 -3.47 29.65
CA LEU A 138 -10.22 -4.50 28.62
C LEU A 138 -8.99 -4.37 27.71
N ARG A 139 -8.05 -3.47 28.05
CA ARG A 139 -6.78 -3.36 27.33
C ARG A 139 -6.05 -4.70 27.43
N ARG A 140 -5.74 -5.27 26.27
CA ARG A 140 -4.99 -6.50 26.14
C ARG A 140 -3.57 -6.17 25.68
N SER A 141 -2.61 -6.98 26.11
CA SER A 141 -1.27 -6.94 25.55
C SER A 141 -1.27 -7.50 24.12
N PRO A 142 -0.27 -7.14 23.30
CA PRO A 142 -0.08 -7.74 21.99
C PRO A 142 0.08 -9.27 22.08
N PRO A 143 -0.29 -10.00 21.00
CA PRO A 143 0.02 -11.42 20.93
C PRO A 143 1.53 -11.65 20.97
N ASN A 144 1.96 -12.77 21.57
CA ASN A 144 3.36 -13.16 21.56
C ASN A 144 3.72 -13.62 20.15
N ILE A 145 4.66 -12.90 19.53
CA ILE A 145 5.19 -13.24 18.20
C ILE A 145 6.44 -14.08 18.46
N VAL A 146 6.34 -15.37 18.15
CA VAL A 146 7.51 -16.25 18.17
C VAL A 146 8.40 -15.84 17.01
N GLU A 147 9.70 -15.79 17.25
CA GLU A 147 10.69 -15.55 16.20
C GLU A 147 10.48 -16.55 15.06
N THR A 148 10.74 -16.10 13.83
CA THR A 148 10.68 -16.96 12.66
C THR A 148 11.67 -18.12 12.87
N PRO A 149 11.23 -19.38 12.79
CA PRO A 149 12.13 -20.51 13.00
C PRO A 149 13.27 -20.46 11.97
N SER A 150 14.48 -20.81 12.44
CA SER A 150 15.73 -20.72 11.67
C SER A 150 15.68 -21.46 10.32
N GLU A 151 14.83 -22.47 10.20
CA GLU A 151 14.59 -23.26 9.00
C GLU A 151 14.04 -22.41 7.85
N ILE A 152 13.20 -21.41 8.17
CA ILE A 152 12.60 -20.50 7.18
C ILE A 152 13.57 -19.36 6.85
N GLU A 153 14.27 -18.84 7.86
CA GLU A 153 15.21 -17.73 7.69
C GLU A 153 16.39 -18.11 6.79
N ASN A 154 16.88 -19.34 6.92
CA ASN A 154 18.02 -19.87 6.16
C ASN A 154 17.69 -20.27 4.71
N ASP A 155 16.41 -20.40 4.34
CA ASP A 155 16.01 -20.76 2.95
C ASP A 155 16.02 -19.55 2.00
N SER A 156 16.24 -18.34 2.53
CA SER A 156 16.28 -17.09 1.77
C SER A 156 17.46 -16.96 0.77
N PHE A 157 18.48 -17.83 0.82
CA PHE A 157 19.69 -17.70 -0.01
C PHE A 157 20.38 -19.00 -0.45
N ARG A 158 19.64 -20.07 -0.75
CA ARG A 158 20.17 -21.07 -1.72
C ARG A 158 19.99 -20.56 -3.14
N LYS A 159 20.74 -19.51 -3.48
CA LYS A 159 21.02 -19.16 -4.88
C LYS A 159 21.84 -20.30 -5.48
N ILE A 160 21.20 -21.10 -6.34
CA ILE A 160 21.87 -21.96 -7.32
C ILE A 160 22.39 -21.05 -8.44
#